data_AF-A0A2S2PTM1-F1
#
_entry.id   AF-A0A2S2PTM1-F1
#
_cell.length_a   1.000
_cell.length_b   1.000
_cell.length_c   1.000
_cell.angle_alpha   90.00
_cell.angle_beta   90.00
_cell.angle_gamma   90.00
#
_symmetry.space_group_name_H-M   'P 1'
#
loop_
_entity.id
_entity.type
_entity.pdbx_description
1 polymer ?
#
loop_
_entity_poly.entity_id
_entity_poly.type
_entity_poly.pdbx_seq_one_letter_code
_entity_poly.pdbx_strand_id
1 'polypeptide(L)'
;ALSPNRPIAVNEHANQIVPSMLMLFDGLNRAYSNRENQREDETTDEEELDTENELATDEDEIDETIAYGTNKRKTLLLTDNSENVDEESESDDDEYEPPEETLLEVYTTPLDADHNNVDESIDVYILFKTVLLSIQQNDPAWYLALTNHLNSDQQKSINELMVVAEQRRAEVENKKKEKLAGFKFDQATVPSTFSFSNSNNSPFAFGR
;
A
#
# COMPACT_ATOMS: atom_id res chain seq x y z
N ALA A 1 8.07 32.44 6.25
CA ALA A 1 8.68 32.87 4.98
C ALA A 1 9.73 31.84 4.58
N LEU A 2 9.44 31.00 3.58
CA LEU A 2 10.47 30.15 2.98
C LEU A 2 11.30 31.02 2.03
N SER A 3 12.58 31.17 2.37
CA SER A 3 13.52 32.20 1.92
C SER A 3 14.15 31.91 0.52
N PRO A 4 14.92 32.86 -0.06
CA PRO A 4 15.06 33.14 -1.50
C PRO A 4 15.96 32.18 -2.32
N ASN A 5 16.23 30.97 -1.83
CA ASN A 5 17.13 30.01 -2.47
C ASN A 5 16.37 28.79 -3.03
N ARG A 6 15.23 29.01 -3.68
CA ARG A 6 14.57 27.92 -4.43
C ARG A 6 15.41 27.59 -5.67
N PRO A 7 15.81 26.33 -5.89
CA PRO A 7 16.54 25.95 -7.09
C PRO A 7 15.78 26.32 -8.36
N ILE A 8 16.50 26.75 -9.39
CA ILE A 8 15.91 27.22 -10.66
C ILE A 8 15.00 26.14 -11.26
N ALA A 9 15.46 24.89 -11.29
CA ALA A 9 14.70 23.75 -11.81
C ALA A 9 13.33 23.56 -11.13
N VAL A 10 13.24 23.82 -9.82
CA VAL A 10 11.95 23.71 -9.09
C VAL A 10 10.97 24.75 -9.62
N ASN A 11 11.44 25.96 -9.92
CA ASN A 11 10.61 27.04 -10.47
C ASN A 11 10.25 26.81 -11.95
N GLU A 12 11.19 26.30 -12.75
CA GLU A 12 10.96 25.97 -14.17
C GLU A 12 9.88 24.89 -14.33
N HIS A 13 9.86 23.90 -13.43
CA HIS A 13 8.93 22.78 -13.47
C HIS A 13 7.74 22.92 -12.49
N ALA A 14 7.45 24.14 -12.01
CA ALA A 14 6.32 24.43 -11.12
C ALA A 14 5.01 23.79 -11.59
N ASN A 15 4.77 23.90 -12.90
CA ASN A 15 3.53 23.48 -13.52
C ASN A 15 3.39 21.95 -13.69
N GLN A 16 4.41 21.19 -13.31
CA GLN A 16 4.43 19.73 -13.43
C GLN A 16 4.40 19.05 -12.05
N ILE A 17 4.90 19.72 -11.01
CA ILE A 17 5.04 19.16 -9.67
C ILE A 17 3.71 18.63 -9.14
N VAL A 18 2.66 19.47 -9.11
CA VAL A 18 1.36 19.06 -8.55
C VAL A 18 0.65 18.02 -9.43
N PRO A 19 0.59 18.15 -10.76
CA PRO A 19 0.06 17.10 -11.63
C PRO A 19 0.77 15.75 -11.45
N SER A 20 2.10 15.74 -11.34
CA SER A 20 2.87 14.51 -11.09
C SER A 20 2.54 13.89 -9.73
N MET A 21 2.37 14.70 -8.69
CA MET A 21 1.95 14.20 -7.37
C MET A 21 0.56 13.57 -7.42
N LEU A 22 -0.40 14.19 -8.12
CA LEU A 22 -1.73 13.61 -8.29
C LEU A 22 -1.69 12.24 -8.97
N MET A 23 -0.92 12.11 -10.05
CA MET A 23 -0.72 10.82 -10.72
C MET A 23 -0.11 9.76 -9.78
N LEU A 24 0.84 10.14 -8.92
CA LEU A 24 1.41 9.24 -7.92
C LEU A 24 0.37 8.83 -6.87
N PHE A 25 -0.49 9.72 -6.42
CA PHE A 25 -1.59 9.40 -5.49
C PHE A 25 -2.61 8.44 -6.11
N ASP A 26 -2.93 8.61 -7.40
CA ASP A 26 -3.81 7.68 -8.11
C ASP A 26 -3.17 6.28 -8.20
N GLY A 27 -1.87 6.23 -8.52
CA GLY A 27 -1.09 4.98 -8.52
C GLY A 27 -1.02 4.31 -7.15
N LEU A 28 -0.85 5.12 -6.09
CA LEU A 28 -0.82 4.65 -4.71
C LEU A 28 -2.17 4.09 -4.26
N ASN A 29 -3.27 4.78 -4.58
CA ASN A 29 -4.63 4.27 -4.29
C ASN A 29 -4.86 2.93 -4.99
N ARG A 30 -4.49 2.81 -6.27
CA ARG A 30 -4.59 1.54 -7.01
C ARG A 30 -3.75 0.44 -6.37
N ALA A 31 -2.53 0.76 -5.94
CA ALA A 31 -1.67 -0.21 -5.26
C ALA A 31 -2.27 -0.70 -3.94
N TYR A 32 -2.90 0.20 -3.16
CA TYR A 32 -3.60 -0.20 -1.93
C TYR A 32 -4.80 -1.10 -2.22
N SER A 33 -5.65 -0.77 -3.19
CA SER A 33 -6.78 -1.63 -3.56
C SER A 33 -6.33 -3.01 -4.07
N ASN A 34 -5.25 -3.06 -4.85
CA ASN A 34 -4.68 -4.33 -5.30
C ASN A 34 -4.13 -5.18 -4.13
N ARG A 35 -3.51 -4.55 -3.13
CA ARG A 35 -3.01 -5.24 -1.92
C ARG A 35 -4.15 -5.74 -1.03
N GLU A 36 -5.25 -5.01 -0.96
CA GLU A 36 -6.45 -5.44 -0.22
C GLU A 36 -7.10 -6.64 -0.88
N ASN A 37 -7.30 -6.61 -2.20
CA ASN A 37 -7.86 -7.75 -2.95
C ASN A 37 -6.97 -9.00 -2.86
N GLN A 38 -5.64 -8.87 -2.95
CA GLN A 38 -4.73 -10.01 -2.78
C GLN A 38 -4.82 -10.64 -1.39
N ARG A 39 -5.06 -9.84 -0.35
CA ARG A 39 -5.26 -10.36 1.02
C ARG A 39 -6.61 -11.05 1.18
N GLU A 40 -7.65 -10.63 0.47
CA GLU A 40 -8.96 -11.29 0.48
C GLU A 40 -8.92 -12.64 -0.26
N ASP A 41 -8.20 -12.71 -1.39
CA ASP A 41 -8.00 -13.95 -2.16
C ASP A 41 -7.19 -15.00 -1.37
N GLU A 42 -6.21 -14.60 -0.55
CA GLU A 42 -5.46 -15.49 0.34
C GLU A 42 -6.29 -16.08 1.50
N THR A 43 -7.51 -15.58 1.73
CA THR A 43 -8.41 -16.07 2.79
C THR A 43 -9.56 -16.95 2.28
N THR A 44 -9.64 -17.20 0.97
CA THR A 44 -10.76 -17.90 0.33
C THR A 44 -10.33 -19.23 -0.34
N ASP A 45 -9.40 -19.97 0.26
CA ASP A 45 -8.95 -21.26 -0.31
C ASP A 45 -9.00 -22.42 0.72
N GLU A 46 -10.16 -22.56 1.39
CA GLU A 46 -10.54 -23.77 2.14
C GLU A 46 -11.99 -24.22 1.84
N GLU A 47 -12.48 -24.11 0.60
CA GLU A 47 -13.75 -24.74 0.20
C GLU A 47 -13.61 -25.61 -1.06
N GLU A 48 -13.33 -26.90 -0.79
CA GLU A 48 -13.82 -28.09 -1.49
C GLU A 48 -13.75 -28.09 -3.04
N LEU A 49 -12.62 -28.55 -3.58
CA LEU A 49 -12.49 -28.97 -4.98
C LEU A 49 -13.40 -30.18 -5.27
N ASP A 50 -14.60 -29.92 -5.80
CA ASP A 50 -15.45 -30.94 -6.43
C ASP A 50 -14.87 -31.34 -7.80
N THR A 51 -13.90 -32.26 -7.77
CA THR A 51 -13.31 -32.86 -8.96
C THR A 51 -14.23 -33.92 -9.56
N GLU A 52 -15.27 -33.52 -10.29
CA GLU A 52 -16.09 -34.51 -11.01
C GLU A 52 -16.70 -34.03 -12.33
N ASN A 53 -16.02 -33.23 -13.18
CA ASN A 53 -16.49 -33.09 -14.58
C ASN A 53 -15.50 -32.55 -15.65
N GLU A 54 -14.28 -33.09 -15.81
CA GLU A 54 -13.40 -32.73 -16.94
C GLU A 54 -12.83 -33.92 -17.73
N LEU A 55 -13.65 -34.94 -18.01
CA LEU A 55 -13.28 -36.03 -18.94
C LEU A 55 -14.27 -36.14 -20.11
N ALA A 56 -14.37 -35.08 -20.92
CA ALA A 56 -14.95 -35.16 -22.25
C ALA A 56 -14.23 -34.22 -23.22
N THR A 57 -12.98 -34.54 -23.57
CA THR A 57 -12.37 -34.09 -24.82
C THR A 57 -11.70 -35.31 -25.46
N ASP A 58 -12.41 -35.85 -26.44
CA ASP A 58 -12.07 -37.03 -27.22
C ASP A 58 -11.40 -36.62 -28.54
N GLU A 59 -10.28 -37.29 -28.84
CA GLU A 59 -9.60 -37.54 -30.13
C GLU A 59 -9.46 -36.39 -31.17
N ASP A 60 -8.26 -35.88 -31.41
CA ASP A 60 -7.17 -36.42 -32.27
C ASP A 60 -7.24 -35.94 -33.74
N GLU A 61 -6.40 -34.95 -34.06
CA GLU A 61 -5.73 -34.89 -35.37
C GLU A 61 -4.41 -34.12 -35.22
N ILE A 62 -3.33 -34.88 -35.04
CA ILE A 62 -1.95 -34.39 -34.94
C ILE A 62 -1.42 -34.27 -36.38
N ASP A 63 -1.30 -33.04 -36.91
CA ASP A 63 -0.59 -32.83 -38.18
C ASP A 63 0.93 -32.85 -37.91
N GLU A 64 1.52 -33.98 -38.28
CA GLU A 64 2.91 -34.38 -38.16
C GLU A 64 3.81 -33.62 -39.15
N THR A 65 3.86 -32.28 -39.14
CA THR A 65 4.69 -31.54 -40.13
C THR A 65 5.38 -30.24 -39.68
N ILE A 66 5.57 -29.97 -38.38
CA ILE A 66 6.51 -28.90 -37.94
C ILE A 66 7.62 -29.47 -37.06
N ALA A 67 8.51 -30.18 -37.75
CA ALA A 67 9.92 -30.27 -37.37
C ALA A 67 10.52 -28.88 -37.11
N TYR A 68 11.56 -28.85 -36.26
CA TYR A 68 12.43 -27.71 -35.90
C TYR A 68 12.10 -26.94 -34.61
N GLY A 69 11.73 -27.65 -33.55
CA GLY A 69 11.97 -27.21 -32.17
C GLY A 69 13.43 -27.41 -31.74
N THR A 70 14.38 -26.58 -32.18
CA THR A 70 15.66 -26.36 -31.47
C THR A 70 16.33 -25.05 -31.89
N ASN A 71 15.65 -23.91 -31.70
CA ASN A 71 16.34 -22.62 -31.79
C ASN A 71 17.21 -22.44 -30.54
N LYS A 72 18.48 -22.79 -30.72
CA LYS A 72 19.59 -22.51 -29.81
C LYS A 72 19.60 -21.03 -29.41
N ARG A 73 19.08 -20.71 -28.22
CA ARG A 73 19.43 -19.46 -27.54
C ARG A 73 20.85 -19.61 -26.99
N LYS A 74 21.82 -19.55 -27.90
CA LYS A 74 23.23 -19.39 -27.60
C LYS A 74 23.38 -17.98 -27.02
N THR A 75 23.52 -17.93 -25.70
CA THR A 75 23.97 -16.75 -24.97
C THR A 75 25.25 -16.24 -25.65
N LEU A 76 25.18 -14.98 -26.08
CA LEU A 76 26.23 -14.26 -26.77
C LEU A 76 27.15 -13.66 -25.70
N LEU A 77 28.02 -14.48 -25.11
CA LEU A 77 29.17 -14.02 -24.35
C LEU A 77 30.43 -14.44 -25.11
N LEU A 78 31.09 -13.42 -25.64
CA LEU A 78 32.28 -13.49 -26.45
C LEU A 78 33.48 -13.82 -25.56
N THR A 79 34.04 -15.02 -25.67
CA THR A 79 35.46 -15.23 -25.36
C THR A 79 36.04 -16.29 -26.31
N ASP A 80 37.24 -15.99 -26.73
CA ASP A 80 37.97 -16.46 -27.90
C ASP A 80 38.59 -17.87 -27.72
N ASN A 81 38.73 -18.60 -28.83
CA ASN A 81 39.59 -19.77 -29.09
C ASN A 81 39.53 -21.07 -28.25
N SER A 82 39.20 -22.17 -28.95
CA SER A 82 39.97 -23.43 -29.06
C SER A 82 39.15 -24.72 -28.83
N GLU A 83 39.08 -25.50 -29.91
CA GLU A 83 39.00 -26.96 -30.07
C GLU A 83 38.40 -27.87 -28.97
N ASN A 84 37.38 -28.63 -29.39
CA ASN A 84 37.07 -30.04 -29.10
C ASN A 84 37.73 -30.68 -27.86
N VAL A 85 36.94 -30.96 -26.82
CA VAL A 85 36.96 -32.26 -26.12
C VAL A 85 35.55 -32.58 -25.63
N ASP A 86 35.11 -33.78 -25.98
CA ASP A 86 33.93 -34.50 -25.51
C ASP A 86 34.32 -35.22 -24.21
N GLU A 87 33.81 -34.80 -23.06
CA GLU A 87 33.94 -35.53 -21.79
C GLU A 87 32.62 -35.45 -21.02
N GLU A 88 32.02 -36.63 -20.87
CA GLU A 88 30.89 -36.93 -19.98
C GLU A 88 31.22 -36.42 -18.57
N SER A 89 30.40 -35.52 -18.03
CA SER A 89 30.42 -35.17 -16.60
C SER A 89 29.05 -35.45 -16.02
N GLU A 90 29.02 -36.59 -15.31
CA GLU A 90 28.37 -36.83 -14.02
C GLU A 90 27.40 -35.76 -13.54
N SER A 91 26.19 -36.21 -13.23
CA SER A 91 25.11 -35.52 -12.50
C SER A 91 25.63 -34.77 -11.27
N ASP A 92 25.97 -33.49 -11.43
CA ASP A 92 26.08 -32.56 -10.31
C ASP A 92 24.65 -32.13 -9.96
N ASP A 93 24.08 -32.79 -8.96
CA ASP A 93 22.95 -32.29 -8.18
C ASP A 93 23.48 -31.10 -7.38
N ASP A 94 23.75 -30.00 -8.10
CA ASP A 94 24.06 -28.71 -7.53
C ASP A 94 22.81 -28.26 -6.77
N GLU A 95 22.71 -28.67 -5.51
CA GLU A 95 21.76 -28.17 -4.52
C GLU A 95 21.89 -26.65 -4.55
N TYR A 96 20.96 -26.01 -5.26
CA TYR A 96 20.93 -24.56 -5.43
C TYR A 96 20.75 -23.94 -4.06
N GLU A 97 21.87 -23.59 -3.41
CA GLU A 97 21.86 -22.84 -2.17
C GLU A 97 21.42 -21.42 -2.53
N PRO A 98 20.22 -20.98 -2.09
CA PRO A 98 19.79 -19.62 -2.35
C PRO A 98 20.85 -18.67 -1.77
N PRO A 99 21.21 -17.60 -2.50
CA PRO A 99 22.27 -16.70 -2.06
C PRO A 99 21.95 -16.19 -0.65
N GLU A 100 22.93 -16.32 0.27
CA GLU A 100 22.78 -15.82 1.64
C GLU A 100 22.33 -14.35 1.61
N GLU A 101 21.33 -14.04 2.46
CA GLU A 101 20.81 -12.69 2.65
C GLU A 101 21.98 -11.72 2.84
N THR A 102 22.06 -10.73 1.95
CA THR A 102 23.10 -9.72 2.00
C THR A 102 22.77 -8.69 3.07
N LEU A 103 23.79 -8.05 3.63
CA LEU A 103 23.60 -6.97 4.62
C LEU A 103 22.73 -5.79 4.13
N LEU A 104 22.36 -5.75 2.83
CA LEU A 104 21.44 -4.75 2.30
C LEU A 104 19.99 -4.94 2.78
N GLU A 105 19.51 -6.16 3.04
CA GLU A 105 18.11 -6.38 3.44
C GLU A 105 17.82 -5.90 4.88
N VAL A 106 18.86 -5.62 5.66
CA VAL A 106 18.75 -5.08 7.03
C VAL A 106 18.52 -3.56 7.04
N TYR A 107 18.72 -2.87 5.91
CA TYR A 107 18.49 -1.42 5.84
C TYR A 107 16.99 -1.11 5.73
N THR A 108 16.36 -0.94 6.88
CA THR A 108 14.98 -0.41 6.97
C THR A 108 15.00 1.12 6.95
N THR A 109 14.15 1.71 6.14
CA THR A 109 13.81 3.13 6.18
C THR A 109 12.70 3.38 7.21
N PRO A 110 12.54 4.61 7.73
CA PRO A 110 11.39 4.96 8.55
C PRO A 110 10.03 4.76 7.86
N LEU A 111 10.01 4.56 6.54
CA LEU A 111 8.80 4.22 5.78
C LEU A 111 8.47 2.72 5.85
N ASP A 112 9.45 1.87 6.18
CA ASP A 112 9.30 0.42 6.29
C ASP A 112 8.77 -0.01 7.67
N ALA A 113 8.60 0.94 8.59
CA ALA A 113 7.89 0.71 9.84
C ALA A 113 6.48 0.22 9.51
N ASP A 114 6.08 -0.88 10.15
CA ASP A 114 4.81 -1.54 9.92
C ASP A 114 3.65 -0.53 9.86
N HIS A 115 2.81 -0.63 8.83
CA HIS A 115 1.66 0.28 8.63
C HIS A 115 0.66 0.24 9.82
N ASN A 116 0.81 -0.75 10.70
CA ASN A 116 0.07 -0.94 11.94
C ASN A 116 0.66 -0.15 13.13
N ASN A 117 1.93 0.27 13.07
CA ASN A 117 2.53 1.17 14.05
C ASN A 117 2.35 2.63 13.64
N VAL A 118 1.12 3.09 13.85
CA VAL A 118 0.62 4.44 13.58
C VAL A 118 1.46 5.58 14.18
N ASP A 119 2.31 5.31 15.19
CA ASP A 119 3.15 6.34 15.83
C ASP A 119 4.48 6.56 15.08
N GLU A 120 4.87 5.63 14.17
CA GLU A 120 6.14 5.66 13.43
C GLU A 120 5.95 5.72 11.90
N SER A 121 4.80 5.25 11.37
CA SER A 121 4.52 5.30 9.94
C SER A 121 4.17 6.72 9.47
N ILE A 122 4.95 7.26 8.53
CA ILE A 122 4.67 8.56 7.90
C ILE A 122 3.50 8.39 6.91
N ASP A 123 2.34 8.98 7.23
CA ASP A 123 1.22 9.02 6.28
C ASP A 123 1.47 10.11 5.21
N VAL A 124 1.65 9.65 3.97
CA VAL A 124 1.96 10.51 2.81
C VAL A 124 0.85 11.49 2.44
N TYR A 125 -0.42 11.17 2.73
CA TYR A 125 -1.55 12.07 2.47
C TYR A 125 -1.52 13.24 3.47
N ILE A 126 -1.31 12.93 4.76
CA ILE A 126 -1.14 13.94 5.81
C ILE A 126 0.07 14.84 5.50
N LEU A 127 1.19 14.24 5.09
CA LEU A 127 2.40 14.96 4.73
C LEU A 127 2.16 15.92 3.56
N PHE A 128 1.56 15.44 2.47
CA PHE A 128 1.26 16.26 1.30
C PHE A 128 0.38 17.47 1.66
N LYS A 129 -0.72 17.24 2.38
CA LYS A 129 -1.60 18.32 2.85
C LYS A 129 -0.85 19.34 3.70
N THR A 130 -0.04 18.87 4.65
CA THR A 130 0.72 19.72 5.56
C THR A 130 1.73 20.60 4.80
N VAL A 131 2.46 20.00 3.86
CA VAL A 131 3.44 20.72 3.03
C VAL A 131 2.74 21.73 2.13
N LEU A 132 1.64 21.36 1.47
CA LEU A 132 0.94 22.26 0.56
C LEU A 132 0.35 23.48 1.29
N LEU A 133 -0.27 23.27 2.46
CA LEU A 133 -0.77 24.37 3.30
C LEU A 133 0.36 25.22 3.87
N SER A 134 1.49 24.62 4.23
CA SER A 134 2.67 25.36 4.69
C SER A 134 3.21 26.27 3.58
N ILE A 135 3.25 25.80 2.33
CA ILE A 135 3.62 26.60 1.16
C ILE A 135 2.61 27.75 0.99
N GLN A 136 1.32 27.48 1.05
CA GLN A 136 0.28 28.51 0.94
C GLN A 136 0.46 29.64 1.98
N GLN A 137 0.83 29.30 3.21
CA GLN A 137 1.03 30.28 4.29
C GLN A 137 2.37 31.02 4.18
N ASN A 138 3.45 30.33 3.78
CA ASN A 138 4.81 30.86 3.81
C ASN A 138 5.28 31.49 2.50
N ASP A 139 4.71 31.08 1.37
CA ASP A 139 4.99 31.57 0.02
C ASP A 139 3.73 31.45 -0.89
N PRO A 140 2.80 32.41 -0.79
CA PRO A 140 1.57 32.40 -1.59
C PRO A 140 1.82 32.49 -3.10
N ALA A 141 2.88 33.18 -3.52
CA ALA A 141 3.23 33.32 -4.93
C ALA A 141 3.61 31.96 -5.53
N TRP A 142 4.35 31.15 -4.77
CA TRP A 142 4.69 29.80 -5.18
C TRP A 142 3.51 28.85 -5.18
N TYR A 143 2.65 28.93 -4.16
CA TYR A 143 1.41 28.18 -4.13
C TYR A 143 0.59 28.43 -5.40
N LEU A 144 0.44 29.69 -5.81
CA LEU A 144 -0.25 30.04 -7.05
C LEU A 144 0.45 29.48 -8.29
N ALA A 145 1.78 29.50 -8.38
CA ALA A 145 2.50 28.88 -9.49
C ALA A 145 2.22 27.36 -9.57
N LEU A 146 2.14 26.69 -8.42
CA LEU A 146 1.86 25.25 -8.31
C LEU A 146 0.40 24.88 -8.61
N THR A 147 -0.58 25.77 -8.37
CA THR A 147 -2.00 25.38 -8.43
C THR A 147 -2.84 26.11 -9.48
N ASN A 148 -2.42 27.28 -9.98
CA ASN A 148 -3.27 28.12 -10.82
C ASN A 148 -3.46 27.58 -12.24
N HIS A 149 -2.53 26.75 -12.73
CA HIS A 149 -2.60 26.13 -14.05
C HIS A 149 -3.41 24.82 -14.07
N LEU A 150 -3.86 24.35 -12.91
CA LEU A 150 -4.57 23.08 -12.79
C LEU A 150 -5.97 23.16 -13.40
N ASN A 151 -6.36 22.10 -14.12
CA ASN A 151 -7.70 21.98 -14.66
C ASN A 151 -8.74 21.63 -13.58
N SER A 152 -10.04 21.66 -13.93
CA SER A 152 -11.13 21.40 -12.98
C SER A 152 -11.03 20.04 -12.31
N ASP A 153 -10.62 19.01 -13.05
CA ASP A 153 -10.50 17.65 -12.53
C ASP A 153 -9.36 17.54 -11.53
N GLN A 154 -8.19 18.10 -11.86
CA GLN A 154 -7.03 18.16 -10.97
C GLN A 154 -7.32 18.95 -9.69
N GLN A 155 -8.05 20.06 -9.81
CA GLN A 155 -8.50 20.81 -8.64
C GLN A 155 -9.45 19.97 -7.77
N LYS A 156 -10.35 19.20 -8.37
CA LYS A 156 -11.21 18.27 -7.65
C LYS A 156 -10.40 17.18 -6.93
N SER A 157 -9.44 16.56 -7.62
CA SER A 157 -8.55 15.54 -7.04
C SER A 157 -7.76 16.08 -5.85
N ILE A 158 -7.27 17.32 -5.89
CA ILE A 158 -6.61 17.94 -4.73
C ILE A 158 -7.59 18.06 -3.57
N ASN A 159 -8.81 18.54 -3.80
CA ASN A 159 -9.80 18.69 -2.75
C ASN A 159 -10.16 17.35 -2.11
N GLU A 160 -10.34 16.31 -2.91
CA GLU A 160 -10.57 14.94 -2.43
C GLU A 160 -9.39 14.45 -1.59
N LEU A 161 -8.17 14.68 -2.05
CA LEU A 161 -6.96 14.34 -1.32
C LEU A 161 -6.85 15.07 0.03
N MET A 162 -7.27 16.34 0.08
CA MET A 162 -7.30 17.12 1.33
C MET A 162 -8.29 16.57 2.35
N VAL A 163 -9.39 15.98 1.89
CA VAL A 163 -10.39 15.31 2.74
C VAL A 163 -9.84 13.98 3.25
N VAL A 164 -9.27 13.16 2.37
CA VAL A 164 -8.64 11.87 2.76
C VAL A 164 -7.53 12.08 3.77
N ALA A 165 -6.68 13.09 3.57
CA ALA A 165 -5.63 13.45 4.51
C ALA A 165 -6.18 13.88 5.88
N GLU A 166 -7.32 14.60 5.92
CA GLU A 166 -7.95 14.98 7.20
C GLU A 166 -8.53 13.77 7.93
N GLN A 167 -9.19 12.88 7.19
CA GLN A 167 -9.75 11.66 7.73
C GLN A 167 -8.64 10.79 8.33
N ARG A 168 -7.56 10.54 7.59
CA ARG A 168 -6.40 9.77 8.06
C ARG A 168 -5.77 10.42 9.29
N ARG A 169 -5.63 11.75 9.32
CA ARG A 169 -5.13 12.46 10.50
C ARG A 169 -6.01 12.24 11.73
N ALA A 170 -7.33 12.32 11.57
CA ALA A 170 -8.26 12.06 12.65
C ALA A 170 -8.19 10.60 13.14
N GLU A 171 -8.05 9.64 12.24
CA GLU A 171 -7.86 8.22 12.59
C GLU A 171 -6.57 7.98 13.36
N VAL A 172 -5.46 8.58 12.93
CA VAL A 172 -4.16 8.53 13.64
C VAL A 172 -4.30 9.12 15.05
N GLU A 173 -4.93 10.29 15.17
CA GLU A 173 -5.15 10.95 16.46
C GLU A 173 -6.08 10.12 17.36
N ASN A 174 -7.13 9.51 16.81
CA ASN A 174 -8.05 8.65 17.55
C ASN A 174 -7.34 7.39 18.06
N LYS A 175 -6.57 6.69 17.21
CA LYS A 175 -5.78 5.53 17.62
C LYS A 175 -4.75 5.88 18.70
N LYS A 176 -4.13 7.06 18.59
CA LYS A 176 -3.22 7.58 19.62
C LYS A 176 -3.95 7.83 20.95
N LYS A 177 -5.16 8.42 20.89
CA LYS A 177 -6.02 8.61 22.07
C LYS A 177 -6.46 7.29 22.69
N GLU A 178 -6.82 6.29 21.91
CA GLU A 178 -7.17 4.94 22.41
C GLU A 178 -6.00 4.28 23.15
N LYS A 179 -4.80 4.32 22.55
CA LYS A 179 -3.57 3.81 23.20
C LYS A 179 -3.28 4.52 24.52
N LEU A 180 -3.43 5.85 24.56
CA LEU A 180 -3.23 6.67 25.76
C LEU A 180 -4.33 6.48 26.81
N ALA A 181 -5.57 6.23 26.38
CA ALA A 181 -6.72 6.01 27.26
C ALA A 181 -6.71 4.63 27.93
N GLY A 182 -5.95 3.66 27.41
CA GLY A 182 -5.71 2.36 28.03
C GLY A 182 -6.96 1.48 28.23
N PHE A 183 -8.10 1.88 27.69
CA PHE A 183 -9.39 1.25 27.95
C PHE A 183 -9.90 0.54 26.70
N LYS A 184 -9.75 -0.80 26.67
CA LYS A 184 -10.51 -1.65 25.75
C LYS A 184 -11.91 -1.80 26.32
N PHE A 185 -12.94 -1.48 25.53
CA PHE A 185 -14.27 -2.00 25.80
C PHE A 185 -14.26 -3.49 25.46
N ASP A 186 -13.79 -4.32 26.39
CA ASP A 186 -14.29 -5.70 26.43
C ASP A 186 -15.80 -5.58 26.56
N GLN A 187 -16.55 -6.29 25.71
CA GLN A 187 -18.01 -6.28 25.71
C GLN A 187 -18.52 -6.40 27.15
N ALA A 188 -18.89 -5.27 27.74
CA ALA A 188 -19.60 -5.29 29.00
C ALA A 188 -20.97 -5.84 28.64
N THR A 189 -21.19 -7.13 28.91
CA THR A 189 -22.53 -7.70 28.93
C THR A 189 -23.36 -6.82 29.86
N VAL A 190 -24.21 -5.99 29.26
CA VAL A 190 -25.20 -5.22 29.98
C VAL A 190 -26.06 -6.22 30.75
N PRO A 191 -26.11 -6.14 32.10
CA PRO A 191 -27.01 -6.99 32.85
C PRO A 191 -28.42 -6.72 32.36
N SER A 192 -29.11 -7.76 31.91
CA SER A 192 -30.46 -7.69 31.33
C SER A 192 -31.55 -7.22 32.31
N THR A 193 -31.18 -6.88 33.55
CA THR A 193 -32.09 -6.40 34.59
C THR A 193 -31.49 -5.23 35.37
N PHE A 194 -31.49 -4.05 34.76
CA PHE A 194 -31.34 -2.81 35.53
C PHE A 194 -32.69 -2.46 36.18
N SER A 195 -32.84 -2.75 37.48
CA SER A 195 -34.07 -2.49 38.23
C SER A 195 -33.95 -1.20 39.06
N PHE A 196 -34.73 -0.18 38.72
CA PHE A 196 -34.89 1.05 39.52
C PHE A 196 -35.85 0.87 40.73
N SER A 197 -36.23 -0.36 41.06
CA SER A 197 -37.28 -0.66 42.04
C SER A 197 -36.80 -0.73 43.50
N ASN A 198 -35.71 -0.05 43.87
CA ASN A 198 -35.33 0.06 45.28
C ASN A 198 -35.28 1.50 45.78
N SER A 199 -36.30 2.29 45.43
CA SER A 199 -36.62 3.54 46.12
C SER A 199 -37.73 3.31 47.15
N ASN A 200 -37.46 2.48 48.17
CA ASN A 200 -38.22 2.52 49.42
C ASN A 200 -37.52 3.37 50.49
N ASN A 201 -36.70 4.33 50.05
CA ASN A 201 -36.25 5.41 50.91
C ASN A 201 -36.34 6.75 50.16
N SER A 202 -37.56 7.07 49.72
CA SER A 202 -37.94 8.44 49.38
C SER A 202 -38.00 9.26 50.68
N PRO A 203 -37.38 10.45 50.78
CA PRO A 203 -37.52 11.33 51.94
C PRO A 203 -38.87 12.05 52.01
N PHE A 204 -39.82 11.69 51.13
CA PHE A 204 -41.15 12.26 51.07
C PHE A 204 -42.17 11.21 51.49
N ALA A 205 -42.22 10.96 52.80
CA ALA A 205 -43.34 10.29 53.45
C ALA A 205 -44.45 11.31 53.75
N PHE A 206 -45.63 11.01 53.24
CA PHE A 206 -46.98 11.59 53.38
C PHE A 206 -47.25 12.77 54.33
N GLY A 207 -48.04 13.72 53.82
CA GLY A 207 -48.80 14.68 54.62
C GLY A 207 -50.13 15.06 53.98
N ARG A 208 -51.16 14.25 54.27
CA ARG A 208 -52.61 14.37 54.01
C ARG A 208 -53.16 14.03 52.63
#